data_AF-A0A090ME36-F1
#
_entry.id   AF-A0A090ME36-F1
#
_cell.length_a   1.000
_cell.length_b   1.000
_cell.length_c   1.000
_cell.angle_alpha   90.00
_cell.angle_beta   90.00
_cell.angle_gamma   90.00
#
_symmetry.space_group_name_H-M   'P 1'
#
loop_
_entity.id
_entity.type
_entity.pdbx_description
1 polymer ?
#
loop_
_entity_poly.entity_id
_entity_poly.type
_entity_poly.pdbx_seq_one_letter_code
_entity_poly.pdbx_strand_id
1 'polypeptide(L)'
;MGECERLLKGHNSWVSSVVFSHDSKKVASASNDETIRIWDIEIGECERMLEGHNSWVSSVVFSYDSKKVASGCDDKTIRIWDAETGDIGL
;
A
#
# COMPACT_ATOMS: atom_id res chain seq x y z
N MET A 1 13.80 -0.72 25.52
CA MET A 1 13.65 -1.54 24.29
C MET A 1 12.32 -1.15 23.67
N GLY A 2 12.23 -1.03 22.35
CA GLY A 2 10.95 -0.73 21.71
C GLY A 2 10.01 -1.92 21.81
N GLU A 3 8.73 -1.67 22.11
CA GLU A 3 7.68 -2.69 22.05
C GLU A 3 6.94 -2.57 20.71
N CYS A 4 6.56 -3.72 20.15
CA CYS A 4 5.74 -3.76 18.94
C CYS A 4 4.30 -3.40 19.33
N GLU A 5 3.84 -2.22 18.92
CA GLU A 5 2.47 -1.77 19.19
C GLU A 5 1.43 -2.56 18.37
N ARG A 6 1.75 -2.86 17.10
CA ARG A 6 0.81 -3.49 16.18
C ARG A 6 1.50 -4.32 15.10
N LEU A 7 0.87 -5.43 14.73
CA LEU A 7 1.35 -6.34 13.69
C LEU A 7 0.29 -6.50 12.60
N LEU A 8 0.56 -5.95 11.42
CA LEU A 8 -0.31 -6.05 10.25
C LEU A 8 0.12 -7.26 9.40
N LYS A 9 -0.76 -8.24 9.22
CA LYS A 9 -0.51 -9.49 8.46
C LYS A 9 -1.49 -9.61 7.30
N GLY A 10 -1.01 -10.13 6.18
CA GLY A 10 -1.90 -10.46 5.05
C GLY A 10 -1.20 -10.62 3.70
N HIS A 11 -0.02 -10.03 3.51
CA HIS A 11 0.77 -10.29 2.31
C HIS A 11 1.24 -11.75 2.24
N ASN A 12 1.26 -12.30 1.02
CA ASN A 12 1.64 -13.68 0.73
C ASN A 12 3.11 -13.82 0.30
N SER A 13 3.84 -12.71 0.25
CA SER A 13 5.25 -12.65 -0.11
C SER A 13 5.94 -11.50 0.64
N TRP A 14 7.20 -11.23 0.32
CA TRP A 14 7.97 -10.15 0.94
C TRP A 14 7.33 -8.79 0.73
N VAL A 15 7.18 -8.05 1.84
CA VAL A 15 6.84 -6.63 1.82
C VAL A 15 8.09 -5.85 1.42
N SER A 16 8.01 -5.17 0.28
CA SER A 16 9.14 -4.47 -0.36
C SER A 16 9.21 -2.99 0.04
N SER A 17 8.08 -2.37 0.37
CA SER A 17 7.97 -0.95 0.70
C SER A 17 6.78 -0.70 1.62
N VAL A 18 6.90 0.30 2.49
CA VAL A 18 5.83 0.77 3.39
C VAL A 18 5.87 2.29 3.48
N VAL A 19 4.70 2.92 3.59
CA VAL A 19 4.55 4.37 3.68
C VAL A 19 3.33 4.74 4.52
N PHE A 20 3.46 5.76 5.37
CA PHE A 20 2.31 6.36 6.04
C PHE A 20 1.60 7.34 5.09
N SER A 21 0.28 7.42 5.22
CA SER A 21 -0.46 8.57 4.70
C SER A 21 -0.06 9.82 5.47
N HIS A 22 -0.16 11.00 4.85
CA HIS A 22 0.28 12.25 5.46
C HIS A 22 -0.60 12.69 6.64
N ASP A 23 -1.84 12.20 6.71
CA ASP A 23 -2.75 12.37 7.84
C ASP A 23 -2.55 11.29 8.93
N SER A 24 -1.60 10.38 8.75
CA SER A 24 -1.22 9.33 9.70
C SER A 24 -2.33 8.35 10.08
N LYS A 25 -3.40 8.27 9.27
CA LYS A 25 -4.51 7.34 9.50
C LYS A 25 -4.33 5.99 8.82
N LYS A 26 -3.56 5.96 7.73
CA LYS A 26 -3.37 4.77 6.91
C LYS A 26 -1.90 4.45 6.71
N VAL A 27 -1.60 3.16 6.53
CA VAL A 27 -0.34 2.68 5.95
C VAL A 27 -0.65 2.08 4.60
N ALA A 28 0.21 2.31 3.61
CA ALA A 28 0.24 1.52 2.39
C ALA A 28 1.50 0.64 2.38
N SER A 29 1.36 -0.60 1.93
CA SER A 29 2.48 -1.54 1.77
C SER A 29 2.46 -2.17 0.38
N ALA A 30 3.63 -2.25 -0.26
CA ALA A 30 3.84 -2.96 -1.52
C ALA A 30 4.51 -4.31 -1.26
N SER A 31 4.29 -5.28 -2.14
CA SER A 31 4.78 -6.64 -1.96
C SER A 31 5.14 -7.34 -3.27
N ASN A 32 5.99 -8.35 -3.13
CA ASN A 32 6.33 -9.30 -4.18
C ASN A 32 5.17 -10.25 -4.52
N ASP A 33 4.04 -10.17 -3.82
CA ASP A 33 2.79 -10.87 -4.17
C ASP A 33 1.94 -10.08 -5.20
N GLU A 34 2.54 -9.07 -5.85
CA GLU A 34 1.94 -8.26 -6.91
C GLU A 34 0.83 -7.31 -6.42
N THR A 35 0.63 -7.20 -5.10
CA THR A 35 -0.39 -6.34 -4.50
C THR A 35 0.19 -5.14 -3.76
N ILE A 36 -0.62 -4.09 -3.67
CA ILE A 36 -0.50 -3.07 -2.63
C ILE A 36 -1.64 -3.24 -1.64
N ARG A 37 -1.38 -3.08 -0.35
CA ARG A 37 -2.43 -3.06 0.67
C ARG A 37 -2.49 -1.72 1.38
N ILE A 38 -3.70 -1.22 1.63
CA ILE A 38 -3.97 -0.06 2.45
C ILE A 38 -4.57 -0.56 3.77
N TRP A 39 -3.96 -0.13 4.88
CA TRP A 39 -4.30 -0.55 6.24
C TRP A 39 -4.82 0.64 7.02
N ASP A 40 -5.89 0.43 7.77
CA ASP A 40 -6.31 1.36 8.81
C ASP A 40 -5.47 1.13 10.06
N ILE A 41 -4.84 2.20 10.57
CA ILE A 41 -3.95 2.08 11.73
C ILE A 41 -4.73 2.03 13.04
N GLU A 42 -5.91 2.64 13.14
CA GLU A 42 -6.73 2.64 14.36
C GLU A 42 -7.28 1.23 14.63
N ILE A 43 -7.82 0.59 13.59
CA ILE A 43 -8.48 -0.72 13.65
C ILE A 43 -7.49 -1.87 13.42
N GLY A 44 -6.43 -1.64 12.62
CA GLY A 44 -5.34 -2.61 12.43
C GLY A 44 -5.67 -3.68 11.41
N GLU A 45 -6.57 -3.35 10.50
CA GLU A 45 -7.06 -4.25 9.46
C GLU A 45 -6.72 -3.71 8.07
N CYS A 46 -6.71 -4.61 7.09
CA CYS A 46 -6.54 -4.27 5.69
C CYS A 46 -7.86 -3.69 5.17
N GLU A 47 -7.91 -2.38 4.93
CA GLU A 47 -9.09 -1.75 4.32
C GLU A 47 -9.19 -2.12 2.85
N ARG A 48 -8.05 -2.17 2.15
CA ARG A 48 -8.03 -2.50 0.72
C ARG A 48 -6.81 -3.24 0.25
N MET A 49 -7.05 -4.01 -0.80
CA MET A 49 -6.04 -4.68 -1.61
C MET A 49 -6.16 -4.13 -3.03
N LEU A 50 -5.09 -3.53 -3.53
CA LEU A 50 -4.98 -2.97 -4.86
C LEU A 50 -4.29 -4.00 -5.74
N GLU A 51 -5.06 -4.62 -6.61
CA GLU A 51 -4.61 -5.65 -7.55
C GLU A 51 -4.52 -5.07 -8.96
N GLY A 52 -3.58 -5.58 -9.76
CA GLY A 52 -3.51 -5.28 -11.19
C GLY A 52 -2.10 -5.14 -11.76
N HIS A 53 -1.08 -5.01 -10.90
CA HIS A 53 0.29 -5.26 -11.32
C HIS A 53 0.48 -6.75 -11.65
N ASN A 54 1.40 -7.06 -12.56
CA ASN A 54 1.69 -8.44 -12.99
C ASN A 54 3.11 -8.87 -12.63
N SER A 55 3.71 -8.21 -11.63
CA SER A 55 5.04 -8.50 -11.12
C SER A 55 5.24 -7.82 -9.76
N TRP A 56 6.45 -7.91 -9.21
CA TRP A 56 6.77 -7.37 -7.90
C TRP A 56 6.58 -5.86 -7.85
N VAL A 57 5.77 -5.42 -6.89
CA VAL A 57 5.63 -3.99 -6.61
C VAL A 57 6.79 -3.59 -5.72
N SER A 58 7.67 -2.73 -6.19
CA SER A 58 8.93 -2.38 -5.52
C SER A 58 8.85 -1.08 -4.71
N SER A 59 7.83 -0.25 -4.95
CA SER A 59 7.66 1.02 -4.25
C SER A 59 6.20 1.41 -4.14
N VAL A 60 5.85 2.07 -3.03
CA VAL A 60 4.54 2.71 -2.83
C VAL A 60 4.70 4.06 -2.13
N VAL A 61 3.92 5.05 -2.55
CA VAL A 61 3.85 6.38 -1.92
C VAL A 61 2.41 6.89 -1.88
N PHE A 62 2.08 7.67 -0.86
CA PHE A 62 0.86 8.51 -0.87
C PHE A 62 1.14 9.85 -1.54
N SER A 63 0.13 10.41 -2.20
CA SER A 63 0.10 11.85 -2.49
C SER A 63 0.08 12.65 -1.19
N TYR A 64 0.49 13.92 -1.27
CA TYR A 64 0.55 14.80 -0.11
C TYR A 64 -0.81 14.99 0.59
N ASP A 65 -1.91 14.95 -0.18
CA ASP A 65 -3.26 15.06 0.35
C ASP A 65 -3.86 13.71 0.80
N SER A 66 -3.06 12.63 0.80
CA SER A 66 -3.44 11.26 1.13
C SER A 66 -4.53 10.64 0.22
N LYS A 67 -4.99 11.32 -0.84
CA LYS A 67 -6.09 10.83 -1.68
C LYS A 67 -5.68 9.86 -2.78
N LYS A 68 -4.39 9.81 -3.12
CA LYS A 68 -3.86 8.92 -4.15
C LYS A 68 -2.73 8.10 -3.60
N VAL A 69 -2.60 6.88 -4.13
CA VAL A 69 -1.44 6.02 -3.95
C VAL A 69 -0.76 5.86 -5.31
N ALA A 70 0.56 5.99 -5.36
CA ALA A 70 1.35 5.66 -6.55
C ALA A 70 2.22 4.45 -6.26
N SER A 71 2.28 3.52 -7.21
CA SER A 71 3.11 2.31 -7.12
C SER A 71 4.01 2.13 -8.33
N GLY A 72 5.22 1.64 -8.09
CA GLY A 72 6.18 1.22 -9.13
C GLY A 72 6.36 -0.29 -9.10
N CYS A 73 6.44 -0.90 -10.28
CA CYS A 73 6.46 -2.36 -10.43
C CYS A 73 7.47 -2.81 -11.50
N ASP A 74 7.98 -4.02 -11.31
CA ASP A 74 8.87 -4.71 -12.26
C ASP A 74 8.18 -5.04 -13.59
N ASP A 75 6.84 -4.93 -13.67
CA ASP A 75 6.07 -4.97 -14.92
C ASP A 75 6.27 -3.74 -15.83
N LYS A 76 7.19 -2.85 -15.44
CA LYS A 76 7.57 -1.61 -16.14
C LYS A 76 6.47 -0.55 -16.15
N THR A 77 5.49 -0.65 -15.25
CA THR A 77 4.42 0.34 -15.12
C THR A 77 4.47 1.08 -13.79
N ILE A 78 3.94 2.29 -13.83
CA ILE A 78 3.53 3.05 -12.64
C ILE A 78 2.02 3.08 -12.66
N ARG A 79 1.38 2.87 -11.50
CA ARG A 79 -0.06 3.00 -11.35
C ARG A 79 -0.41 4.02 -10.29
N ILE A 80 -1.45 4.81 -10.58
CA ILE A 80 -2.02 5.78 -9.65
C ILE A 80 -3.41 5.28 -9.27
N TRP A 81 -3.62 5.09 -7.97
CA TRP A 81 -4.83 4.54 -7.40
C TRP A 81 -5.54 5.59 -6.56
N ASP A 82 -6.85 5.51 -6.51
CA ASP A 82 -7.63 6.22 -5.52
C ASP A 82 -7.47 5.58 -4.12
N ALA A 83 -7.05 6.37 -3.15
CA ALA A 83 -6.81 5.91 -1.77
C ALA A 83 -8.10 5.71 -0.97
N GLU A 84 -9.28 6.11 -1.50
CA GLU A 84 -10.60 5.85 -0.90
C GLU A 84 -11.45 4.81 -1.64
N THR A 85 -11.26 4.59 -2.95
CA THR A 85 -11.97 3.52 -3.68
C THR A 85 -11.09 2.34 -4.10
N GLY A 86 -9.80 2.58 -4.36
CA GLY A 86 -8.87 1.57 -4.86
C GLY A 86 -8.85 1.46 -6.38
N ASP A 87 -9.64 2.28 -7.06
CA ASP A 87 -9.69 2.29 -8.51
C ASP A 87 -8.44 2.94 -9.10
N ILE A 88 -8.03 2.49 -10.28
CA ILE A 88 -7.00 3.16 -11.06
C ILE A 88 -7.60 4.46 -11.59
N GLY A 89 -6.98 5.60 -11.27
CA GLY A 89 -7.41 6.88 -11.83
C GLY A 89 -7.26 6.85 -13.35
N LEU A 90 -8.39 6.87 -14.07
CA LEU A 90 -8.44 7.00 -15.53
C LEU A 90 -8.01 8.41 -15.98
#